data_AF-A0A9W9NND4-F1
#
_entry.id   AF-A0A9W9NND4-F1
#
_cell.length_a   1.000
_cell.length_b   1.000
_cell.length_c   1.000
_cell.angle_alpha   90.00
_cell.angle_beta   90.00
_cell.angle_gamma   90.00
#
_symmetry.space_group_name_H-M   'P 1'
#
loop_
_entity.id
_entity.type
_entity.pdbx_description
1 polymer ?
#
loop_
_entity_poly.entity_id
_entity_poly.type
_entity_poly.pdbx_seq_one_letter_code
_entity_poly.pdbx_strand_id
1 'polypeptide(L)'
;MANILLAARGSTPPLTVGVNWASTFINRRDELRIHFSRRYVYQRALNEDPYSIRDLFTDVQRMINEDVIQPENIYNFDETGFTMGLISTLKVVTRAEYYGRRSILQPGNREWVTAMETINADGYSLPPCVIFKGKVAVAGWFDNLPKDWRFQVSNKGGPADEIGLRWLPKLFIPHTNSRTRGRFLLLILGDHGSHLTPRLDQICAENNIIPLCMPLHSSFITIT
;
A
#
# COMPACT_ATOMS: atom_id res chain seq x y z
N MET A 1 -9.10 -38.82 -13.75
CA MET A 1 -10.04 -38.58 -14.86
C MET A 1 -9.44 -38.94 -16.23
N ALA A 2 -8.36 -38.30 -16.70
CA ALA A 2 -7.79 -38.60 -18.04
C ALA A 2 -7.37 -40.06 -18.25
N ASN A 3 -6.72 -40.69 -17.27
CA ASN A 3 -6.38 -42.12 -17.32
C ASN A 3 -7.61 -43.05 -17.33
N ILE A 4 -8.72 -42.63 -16.69
CA ILE A 4 -9.97 -43.40 -16.67
C ILE A 4 -10.58 -43.42 -18.08
N LEU A 5 -10.57 -42.26 -18.77
CA LEU A 5 -11.02 -42.14 -20.16
C LEU A 5 -10.13 -42.93 -21.14
N LEU A 6 -8.83 -43.04 -20.89
CA LEU A 6 -7.92 -43.84 -21.72
C LEU A 6 -8.12 -45.35 -21.49
N ALA A 7 -8.30 -45.78 -20.24
CA ALA A 7 -8.59 -47.17 -19.92
C ALA A 7 -9.91 -47.66 -20.56
N ALA A 8 -10.93 -46.79 -20.61
CA ALA A 8 -12.20 -47.06 -21.27
C ALA A 8 -12.07 -47.25 -22.81
N ARG A 9 -10.93 -46.90 -23.42
CA ARG A 9 -10.67 -47.11 -24.86
C ARG A 9 -10.10 -48.50 -25.19
N GLY A 10 -9.93 -49.38 -24.21
CA GLY A 10 -9.70 -50.81 -24.42
C GLY A 10 -8.28 -51.24 -24.79
N SER A 11 -7.26 -50.40 -24.60
CA SER A 11 -5.86 -50.81 -24.81
C SER A 11 -5.36 -51.73 -23.69
N THR A 12 -4.62 -52.79 -24.03
CA THR A 12 -3.99 -53.71 -23.06
C THR A 12 -2.47 -53.77 -23.27
N PRO A 13 -1.65 -53.31 -22.30
CA PRO A 13 -2.03 -52.67 -21.04
C PRO A 13 -2.66 -51.27 -21.26
N PRO A 14 -3.46 -50.75 -20.29
CA PRO A 14 -4.10 -49.46 -20.41
C PRO A 14 -3.08 -48.35 -20.63
N LEU A 15 -3.24 -47.55 -21.68
CA LEU A 15 -2.42 -46.38 -21.90
C LEU A 15 -2.61 -45.38 -20.77
N THR A 16 -1.52 -44.93 -20.17
CA THR A 16 -1.53 -43.84 -19.18
C THR A 16 -1.05 -42.55 -19.81
N VAL A 17 -1.54 -41.42 -19.32
CA VAL A 17 -0.98 -40.13 -19.69
C VAL A 17 0.48 -40.04 -19.26
N GLY A 18 1.33 -39.45 -20.10
CA GLY A 18 2.71 -39.16 -19.75
C GLY A 18 2.82 -38.07 -18.68
N VAL A 19 3.96 -37.98 -18.00
CA VAL A 19 4.24 -37.01 -16.91
C VAL A 19 4.00 -35.56 -17.37
N ASN A 20 4.25 -35.25 -18.64
CA ASN A 20 4.09 -33.91 -19.22
C ASN A 20 2.71 -33.68 -19.87
N TRP A 21 1.76 -34.61 -19.74
CA TRP A 21 0.49 -34.51 -20.47
C TRP A 21 -0.30 -33.25 -20.11
N ALA A 22 -0.32 -32.86 -18.83
CA ALA A 22 -1.07 -31.70 -18.38
C ALA A 22 -0.49 -30.38 -18.94
N SER A 23 0.83 -30.20 -18.88
CA SER A 23 1.50 -29.02 -19.44
C SER A 23 1.36 -28.97 -20.97
N THR A 24 1.57 -30.09 -21.66
CA THR A 24 1.39 -30.19 -23.12
C THR A 24 -0.07 -30.04 -23.54
N PHE A 25 -1.04 -30.42 -22.72
CA PHE A 25 -2.46 -30.18 -23.01
C PHE A 25 -2.81 -28.69 -22.94
N ILE A 26 -2.32 -28.00 -21.91
CA ILE A 26 -2.54 -26.55 -21.75
C ILE A 26 -1.83 -25.79 -22.88
N ASN A 27 -0.57 -26.12 -23.19
CA ASN A 27 0.20 -25.45 -24.25
C ASN A 27 -0.36 -25.66 -25.67
N ARG A 28 -1.19 -26.68 -25.90
CA ARG A 28 -1.81 -26.94 -27.21
C ARG A 28 -3.12 -26.19 -27.42
N ARG A 29 -3.63 -25.51 -26.40
CA ARG A 29 -4.90 -24.77 -26.46
C ARG A 29 -4.64 -23.32 -26.10
N ASP A 30 -4.68 -22.45 -27.10
CA ASP A 30 -4.47 -21.00 -26.90
C ASP A 30 -5.55 -20.37 -25.99
N GLU A 31 -6.70 -21.03 -25.85
CA GLU A 31 -7.78 -20.66 -24.92
C GLU A 31 -7.40 -20.88 -23.44
N LEU A 32 -6.42 -21.73 -23.16
CA LEU A 32 -6.01 -22.10 -21.80
C LEU A 32 -4.68 -21.43 -21.46
N ARG A 33 -4.67 -20.68 -20.35
CA ARG A 33 -3.46 -20.04 -19.84
C ARG A 33 -3.28 -20.37 -18.36
N ILE A 34 -2.03 -20.61 -17.98
CA ILE A 34 -1.67 -20.78 -16.58
C ILE A 34 -1.37 -19.40 -16.01
N HIS A 35 -2.15 -19.00 -15.01
CA HIS A 35 -1.89 -17.79 -14.24
C HIS A 35 -1.65 -18.17 -12.79
N PHE A 36 -0.68 -17.51 -12.15
CA PHE A 36 -0.56 -17.57 -10.70
C PHE A 36 -1.74 -16.83 -10.09
N SER A 37 -2.43 -17.48 -9.14
CA SER A 37 -3.43 -16.78 -8.34
C SER A 37 -2.75 -15.70 -7.50
N ARG A 38 -3.38 -14.53 -7.44
CA ARG A 38 -2.95 -13.47 -6.54
C ARG A 38 -3.53 -13.75 -5.16
N ARG A 39 -2.74 -13.49 -4.11
CA ARG A 39 -3.29 -13.43 -2.76
C ARG A 39 -4.25 -12.25 -2.72
N TYR A 40 -5.48 -12.51 -2.30
CA TYR A 40 -6.53 -11.52 -2.22
C TYR A 40 -7.11 -11.57 -0.81
N VAL A 41 -7.15 -10.40 -0.15
CA VAL A 41 -7.49 -10.31 1.26
C VAL A 41 -9.02 -10.40 1.39
N TYR A 42 -9.50 -11.32 2.22
CA TYR A 42 -10.94 -11.57 2.42
C TYR A 42 -11.72 -10.29 2.76
N GLN A 43 -11.16 -9.45 3.63
CA GLN A 43 -11.77 -8.18 4.01
C GLN A 43 -11.90 -7.20 2.84
N ARG A 44 -11.01 -7.24 1.83
CA ARG A 44 -11.17 -6.44 0.60
C ARG A 44 -12.37 -6.90 -0.20
N ALA A 45 -12.53 -8.22 -0.34
CA ALA A 45 -13.67 -8.81 -1.04
C ALA A 45 -15.03 -8.40 -0.45
N LEU A 46 -15.08 -8.20 0.87
CA LEU A 46 -16.31 -7.80 1.58
C LEU A 46 -16.60 -6.30 1.50
N ASN A 47 -15.57 -5.45 1.38
CA ASN A 47 -15.72 -3.99 1.43
C ASN A 47 -15.55 -3.32 0.05
N GLU A 48 -15.31 -4.12 -1.00
CA GLU A 48 -15.43 -3.71 -2.40
C GLU A 48 -16.89 -3.55 -2.82
N ASP A 49 -17.63 -2.66 -2.15
CA ASP A 49 -18.94 -2.24 -2.62
C ASP A 49 -18.77 -1.28 -3.81
N PRO A 50 -19.14 -1.69 -5.04
CA PRO A 50 -18.95 -0.85 -6.22
C PRO A 50 -19.72 0.47 -6.17
N TYR A 51 -20.81 0.52 -5.38
CA TYR A 51 -21.59 1.73 -5.19
C TYR A 51 -20.83 2.74 -4.32
N SER A 52 -20.40 2.33 -3.12
CA SER A 52 -19.61 3.17 -2.21
C SER A 52 -18.34 3.72 -2.88
N ILE A 53 -17.65 2.90 -3.67
CA ILE A 53 -16.46 3.32 -4.43
C ILE A 53 -16.85 4.35 -5.50
N ARG A 54 -17.92 4.09 -6.25
CA ARG A 54 -18.39 5.01 -7.30
C ARG A 54 -18.83 6.34 -6.74
N ASP A 55 -19.51 6.35 -5.60
CA ASP A 55 -19.98 7.56 -4.94
C ASP A 55 -18.79 8.42 -4.51
N LEU A 56 -17.75 7.82 -3.91
CA LEU A 56 -16.49 8.51 -3.60
C LEU A 56 -15.88 9.20 -4.83
N PHE A 57 -15.71 8.47 -5.93
CA PHE A 57 -15.16 9.05 -7.16
C PHE A 57 -16.06 10.13 -7.75
N THR A 58 -17.38 9.97 -7.63
CA THR A 58 -18.36 10.96 -8.09
C THR A 58 -18.24 12.25 -7.29
N ASP A 59 -18.08 12.15 -5.96
CA ASP A 59 -17.88 13.30 -5.08
C ASP A 59 -16.57 14.03 -5.39
N VAL A 60 -15.46 13.29 -5.55
CA VAL A 60 -14.16 13.86 -5.95
C VAL A 60 -14.29 14.55 -7.31
N GLN A 61 -14.90 13.88 -8.29
CA GLN A 61 -15.05 14.42 -9.64
C GLN A 61 -15.93 15.68 -9.63
N ARG A 62 -16.97 15.73 -8.80
CA ARG A 62 -17.80 16.92 -8.62
C ARG A 62 -16.98 18.10 -8.07
N MET A 63 -16.18 17.86 -7.02
CA MET A 63 -15.31 18.89 -6.44
C MET A 63 -14.30 19.45 -7.44
N ILE A 64 -13.80 18.60 -8.35
CA ILE A 64 -12.90 18.99 -9.43
C ILE A 64 -13.66 19.77 -10.53
N ASN A 65 -14.76 19.21 -11.05
CA ASN A 65 -15.48 19.76 -12.20
C ASN A 65 -16.18 21.09 -11.91
N GLU A 66 -16.57 21.33 -10.66
CA GLU A 66 -17.15 22.61 -10.24
C GLU A 66 -16.07 23.69 -9.98
N ASP A 67 -14.80 23.41 -10.35
CA ASP A 67 -13.61 24.27 -10.13
C ASP A 67 -13.42 24.70 -8.66
N VAL A 68 -14.02 23.96 -7.73
CA VAL A 68 -13.93 24.24 -6.28
C VAL A 68 -12.50 23.98 -5.78
N ILE A 69 -11.84 22.96 -6.35
CA ILE A 69 -10.51 22.50 -5.93
C ILE A 69 -9.66 22.19 -7.17
N GLN A 70 -8.52 22.87 -7.27
CA GLN A 70 -7.54 22.63 -8.34
C GLN A 70 -6.72 21.35 -8.07
N PRO A 71 -6.22 20.64 -9.10
CA PRO A 71 -5.44 19.41 -8.92
C PRO A 71 -4.25 19.56 -7.96
N GLU A 72 -3.54 20.69 -8.00
CA GLU A 72 -2.44 21.01 -7.08
C GLU A 72 -2.84 21.05 -5.59
N ASN A 73 -4.13 21.16 -5.30
CA ASN A 73 -4.71 21.16 -3.96
C ASN A 73 -5.36 19.82 -3.56
N ILE A 74 -5.20 18.76 -4.35
CA ILE A 74 -5.73 17.44 -4.02
C ILE A 74 -4.56 16.59 -3.56
N TYR A 75 -4.51 16.26 -2.26
CA TYR A 75 -3.42 15.50 -1.66
C TYR A 75 -3.91 14.12 -1.20
N ASN A 76 -3.17 13.08 -1.57
CA ASN A 76 -3.34 11.73 -1.04
C ASN A 76 -2.31 11.48 0.07
N PHE A 77 -2.78 11.07 1.24
CA PHE A 77 -1.96 10.69 2.39
C PHE A 77 -2.06 9.17 2.60
N ASP A 78 -0.91 8.52 2.74
CA ASP A 78 -0.84 7.09 3.01
C ASP A 78 0.30 6.74 3.98
N GLU A 79 0.16 5.59 4.63
CA GLU A 79 1.14 5.06 5.59
C GLU A 79 1.66 3.71 5.13
N THR A 80 2.97 3.53 5.16
CA THR A 80 3.60 2.26 4.81
C THR A 80 4.55 1.78 5.90
N GLY A 81 4.37 0.52 6.29
CA GLY A 81 5.17 -0.14 7.32
C GLY A 81 6.31 -0.95 6.71
N PHE A 82 7.53 -0.65 7.13
CA PHE A 82 8.74 -1.39 6.79
C PHE A 82 9.17 -2.23 7.99
N THR A 83 9.27 -3.56 7.78
CA THR A 83 9.81 -4.46 8.79
C THR A 83 11.33 -4.57 8.64
N MET A 84 12.06 -4.00 9.59
CA MET A 84 13.52 -4.12 9.65
C MET A 84 13.89 -5.56 9.99
N GLY A 85 14.97 -6.06 9.37
CA GLY A 85 15.46 -7.41 9.60
C GLY A 85 14.62 -8.53 8.98
N LEU A 86 13.57 -8.23 8.21
CA LEU A 86 12.84 -9.24 7.44
C LEU A 86 13.50 -9.48 6.07
N ILE A 87 14.30 -10.55 5.98
CA ILE A 87 14.93 -10.95 4.72
C ILE A 87 13.92 -11.73 3.89
N SER A 88 13.62 -11.26 2.67
CA SER A 88 12.84 -12.01 1.70
C SER A 88 13.71 -13.04 0.96
N THR A 89 13.08 -13.97 0.23
CA THR A 89 13.87 -14.90 -0.61
C THR A 89 14.56 -14.10 -1.72
N LEU A 90 15.89 -14.03 -1.66
CA LEU A 90 16.71 -13.36 -2.66
C LEU A 90 17.26 -14.36 -3.68
N LYS A 91 17.41 -13.94 -4.93
CA LYS A 91 18.21 -14.68 -5.91
C LYS A 91 19.68 -14.46 -5.55
N VAL A 92 20.39 -15.56 -5.27
CA VAL A 92 21.81 -15.54 -4.94
C VAL A 92 22.58 -16.38 -5.96
N VAL A 93 23.76 -15.90 -6.35
CA VAL A 93 24.68 -16.69 -7.18
C VAL A 93 25.41 -17.66 -6.25
N THR A 94 25.35 -18.95 -6.58
CA THR A 94 26.03 -20.02 -5.83
C THR A 94 26.73 -20.95 -6.81
N ARG A 95 27.58 -21.84 -6.29
CA ARG A 95 28.21 -22.89 -7.12
C ARG A 95 27.13 -23.81 -7.67
N ALA A 96 27.29 -24.24 -8.93
CA ALA A 96 26.32 -25.10 -9.61
C ALA A 96 26.04 -26.43 -8.89
N GLU A 97 27.01 -26.93 -8.14
CA GLU A 97 26.95 -28.20 -7.38
C GLU A 97 26.15 -28.09 -6.06
N TYR A 98 25.78 -26.88 -5.64
CA TYR A 98 25.08 -26.68 -4.38
C TYR A 98 23.61 -27.10 -4.50
N TYR A 99 23.23 -28.17 -3.78
CA TYR A 99 21.85 -28.61 -3.68
C TYR A 99 21.13 -27.92 -2.52
N GLY A 100 20.07 -27.17 -2.85
CA GLY A 100 19.16 -26.56 -1.88
C GLY A 100 19.16 -25.03 -1.91
N ARG A 101 18.27 -24.43 -1.11
CA ARG A 101 18.20 -22.96 -0.94
C ARG A 101 19.21 -22.54 0.12
N ARG A 102 20.02 -21.50 -0.16
CA ARG A 102 20.88 -20.90 0.85
C ARG A 102 20.02 -20.26 1.94
N SER A 103 20.26 -20.63 3.20
CA SER A 103 19.71 -19.92 4.34
C SER A 103 20.52 -18.64 4.56
N ILE A 104 19.84 -17.50 4.47
CA ILE A 104 20.40 -16.22 4.89
C ILE A 104 19.98 -16.03 6.34
N LEU A 105 20.93 -15.78 7.23
CA LEU A 105 20.65 -15.54 8.65
C LEU A 105 19.82 -14.26 8.77
N GLN A 106 18.59 -14.41 9.25
CA GLN A 106 17.72 -13.29 9.52
C GLN A 106 18.16 -12.64 10.84
N PRO A 107 18.48 -11.33 10.86
CA PRO A 107 18.64 -10.61 12.11
C PRO A 107 17.37 -10.78 12.95
N GLY A 108 17.51 -11.17 14.21
CA GLY A 108 16.36 -11.41 15.09
C GLY A 108 15.53 -10.16 15.41
N ASN A 109 16.03 -8.96 15.05
CA ASN A 109 15.30 -7.73 15.20
C ASN A 109 14.16 -7.66 14.18
N ARG A 110 12.92 -7.51 14.65
CA ARG A 110 11.69 -7.37 13.85
C ARG A 110 10.98 -6.05 14.17
N GLU A 111 11.77 -5.00 14.29
CA GLU A 111 11.24 -3.66 14.51
C GLU A 111 10.54 -3.14 13.26
N TRP A 112 9.45 -2.42 13.49
CA TRP A 112 8.69 -1.75 12.44
C TRP A 112 9.11 -0.29 12.39
N VAL A 113 9.27 0.21 11.17
CA VAL A 113 9.43 1.63 10.85
C VAL A 113 8.28 1.99 9.94
N THR A 114 7.53 3.04 10.28
CA THR A 114 6.41 3.51 9.46
C THR A 114 6.85 4.76 8.73
N ALA A 115 6.65 4.84 7.41
CA ALA A 115 6.77 6.08 6.66
C ALA A 115 5.37 6.61 6.34
N MET A 116 5.17 7.90 6.61
CA MET A 116 4.01 8.67 6.17
C MET A 116 4.41 9.46 4.96
N GLU A 117 3.69 9.24 3.86
CA GLU A 117 3.94 9.85 2.57
C GLU A 117 2.73 10.66 2.14
N THR A 118 2.96 11.75 1.42
CA THR A 118 1.87 12.57 0.90
C THR A 118 2.27 13.15 -0.45
N ILE A 119 1.37 13.03 -1.42
CA ILE A 119 1.58 13.50 -2.79
C ILE A 119 0.30 14.19 -3.27
N ASN A 120 0.42 15.25 -4.06
CA ASN A 120 -0.74 15.84 -4.72
C ASN A 120 -0.95 15.34 -6.15
N ALA A 121 -2.10 15.68 -6.74
CA ALA A 121 -2.42 15.31 -8.11
C ALA A 121 -1.57 16.03 -9.17
N ASP A 122 -0.78 17.05 -8.80
CA ASP A 122 0.23 17.66 -9.70
C ASP A 122 1.58 16.92 -9.71
N GLY A 123 1.76 15.94 -8.82
CA GLY A 123 2.97 15.14 -8.67
C GLY A 123 3.96 15.66 -7.62
N TYR A 124 3.66 16.74 -6.90
CA TYR A 124 4.45 17.20 -5.78
C TYR A 124 4.26 16.32 -4.55
N SER A 125 5.38 15.83 -4.02
CA SER A 125 5.44 15.06 -2.79
C SER A 125 5.97 15.92 -1.64
N LEU A 126 5.33 15.80 -0.47
CA LEU A 126 5.83 16.39 0.76
C LEU A 126 7.04 15.60 1.27
N PRO A 127 7.97 16.24 1.99
CA PRO A 127 9.02 15.52 2.68
C PRO A 127 8.43 14.43 3.60
N PRO A 128 8.98 13.21 3.57
CA PRO A 128 8.42 12.08 4.29
C PRO A 128 8.59 12.24 5.80
N CYS A 129 7.65 11.66 6.54
CA CYS A 129 7.74 11.54 7.99
C CYS A 129 7.93 10.07 8.37
N VAL A 130 9.12 9.74 8.85
CA VAL A 130 9.52 8.38 9.24
C VAL A 130 9.43 8.22 10.75
N ILE A 131 8.75 7.17 11.19
CA ILE A 131 8.43 6.91 12.59
C ILE A 131 9.10 5.60 12.99
N PHE A 132 10.03 5.70 13.93
CA PHE A 132 10.69 4.55 14.53
C PHE A 132 9.94 4.10 15.78
N LYS A 133 9.85 2.78 15.97
CA LYS A 133 9.45 2.23 17.26
C LYS A 133 10.55 2.50 18.28
N GLY A 134 10.25 3.26 19.33
CA GLY A 134 11.24 3.60 20.36
C GLY A 134 10.78 4.68 21.33
N LYS A 135 11.53 4.84 22.42
CA LYS A 135 11.32 5.89 23.44
C LYS A 135 12.12 7.16 23.16
N VAL A 136 13.30 7.01 22.56
CA VAL A 136 14.27 8.08 22.35
C VAL A 136 14.86 7.91 20.95
N ALA A 137 14.97 9.01 20.23
CA ALA A 137 15.67 9.05 18.95
C ALA A 137 17.17 9.26 19.21
N VAL A 138 18.03 8.39 18.67
CA VAL A 138 19.48 8.57 18.77
C VAL A 138 19.95 9.43 17.59
N ALA A 139 20.56 10.58 17.86
CA ALA A 139 20.92 11.55 16.83
C ALA A 139 21.79 10.95 15.69
N GLY A 140 22.71 10.04 16.02
CA GLY A 140 23.57 9.37 15.04
C GLY A 140 22.86 8.41 14.08
N TRP A 141 21.55 8.17 14.24
CA TRP A 141 20.77 7.44 13.24
C TRP A 141 20.46 8.29 11.99
N PHE A 142 20.62 9.61 12.09
CA PHE A 142 20.14 10.56 11.08
C PHE A 142 21.28 11.31 10.36
N ASP A 143 22.50 10.79 10.42
CA ASP A 143 23.65 11.37 9.73
C ASP A 143 23.47 11.28 8.20
N ASN A 144 23.75 12.38 7.50
CA ASN A 144 23.63 12.51 6.03
C ASN A 144 22.23 12.33 5.43
N LEU A 145 21.16 12.57 6.19
CA LEU A 145 19.78 12.55 5.66
C LEU A 145 19.32 13.94 5.16
N PRO A 146 18.35 14.01 4.24
CA PRO A 146 17.77 15.29 3.81
C PRO A 146 17.16 16.04 4.99
N LYS A 147 17.37 17.37 5.04
CA LYS A 147 17.03 18.21 6.21
C LYS A 147 15.53 18.44 6.39
N ASP A 148 14.79 18.29 5.30
CA ASP A 148 13.34 18.44 5.22
C ASP A 148 12.60 17.18 5.69
N TRP A 149 13.27 16.02 5.72
CA TRP A 149 12.71 14.80 6.28
C TRP A 149 12.47 14.95 7.78
N ARG A 150 11.49 14.18 8.26
CA ARG A 150 11.06 14.23 9.64
C ARG A 150 11.13 12.86 10.26
N PHE A 151 11.76 12.82 11.43
CA PHE A 151 11.96 11.59 12.16
C PHE A 151 11.25 11.69 13.51
N GLN A 152 10.38 10.74 13.80
CA GLN A 152 9.68 10.65 15.06
C GLN A 152 9.91 9.29 15.70
N VAL A 153 9.78 9.23 17.01
CA VAL A 153 9.80 7.98 17.77
C VAL A 153 8.46 7.77 18.47
N SER A 154 7.96 6.55 18.44
CA SER A 154 6.73 6.16 19.12
C SER A 154 6.93 4.88 19.92
N ASN A 155 6.52 4.91 21.20
CA ASN A 155 6.67 3.77 22.11
C ASN A 155 5.97 2.51 21.61
N LYS A 156 4.88 2.66 20.86
CA LYS A 156 4.09 1.56 20.33
C LYS A 156 4.44 1.22 18.87
N GLY A 157 5.34 1.98 18.22
CA GLY A 157 5.48 1.97 16.75
C GLY A 157 4.18 2.42 16.08
N GLY A 158 3.58 3.48 16.64
CA GLY A 158 2.22 3.49 17.16
C GLY A 158 1.02 3.61 16.22
N PRO A 159 -0.19 3.81 16.79
CA PRO A 159 -1.42 4.06 16.03
C PRO A 159 -1.37 5.44 15.37
N ALA A 160 -1.92 5.53 14.17
CA ALA A 160 -1.87 6.70 13.29
C ALA A 160 -2.48 7.98 13.89
N ASP A 161 -3.36 7.88 14.88
CA ASP A 161 -4.21 8.97 15.39
C ASP A 161 -3.39 10.09 16.06
N GLU A 162 -2.48 9.73 16.97
CA GLU A 162 -1.64 10.71 17.70
C GLU A 162 -0.60 11.36 16.79
N ILE A 163 -0.18 10.63 15.76
CA ILE A 163 0.86 11.09 14.85
C ILE A 163 0.24 11.95 13.75
N GLY A 164 -0.95 11.60 13.24
CA GLY A 164 -1.74 12.43 12.33
C GLY A 164 -2.04 13.81 12.94
N LEU A 165 -2.38 13.87 14.23
CA LEU A 165 -2.59 15.12 14.97
C LEU A 165 -1.33 15.99 15.13
N ARG A 166 -0.14 15.40 15.03
CA ARG A 166 1.13 16.15 15.00
C ARG A 166 1.54 16.49 13.58
N TRP A 167 1.36 15.55 12.66
CA TRP A 167 1.73 15.66 11.25
C TRP A 167 0.95 16.76 10.55
N LEU A 168 -0.37 16.81 10.73
CA LEU A 168 -1.23 17.78 10.04
C LEU A 168 -0.81 19.25 10.31
N PRO A 169 -0.72 19.73 11.57
CA PRO A 169 -0.34 21.11 11.85
C PRO A 169 1.16 21.39 11.71
N LYS A 170 2.04 20.40 11.93
CA LYS A 170 3.49 20.65 11.93
C LYS A 170 4.16 20.42 10.58
N LEU A 171 3.57 19.61 9.72
CA LEU A 171 4.15 19.22 8.43
C LEU A 171 3.21 19.55 7.29
N PHE A 172 2.01 19.01 7.28
CA PHE A 172 1.13 19.16 6.12
C PHE A 172 0.80 20.63 5.84
N ILE A 173 0.14 21.30 6.80
CA ILE A 173 -0.30 22.69 6.66
C ILE A 173 0.86 23.65 6.30
N PRO A 174 2.04 23.61 6.97
CA PRO A 174 3.16 24.46 6.58
C PRO A 174 3.68 24.25 5.15
N HIS A 175 3.68 23.01 4.65
CA HIS A 175 4.18 22.70 3.30
C HIS A 175 3.14 22.99 2.21
N THR A 176 1.84 22.93 2.52
CA THR A 176 0.78 23.16 1.54
C THR A 176 0.33 24.61 1.49
N ASN A 177 0.33 25.36 2.59
CA ASN A 177 -0.16 26.75 2.65
C ASN A 177 0.48 27.69 1.62
N SER A 178 1.76 27.50 1.31
CA SER A 178 2.47 28.32 0.31
C SER A 178 2.17 27.94 -1.15
N ARG A 179 1.57 26.77 -1.36
CA ARG A 179 1.29 26.19 -2.69
C ARG A 179 -0.20 26.18 -3.02
N THR A 180 -1.08 26.23 -2.01
CA THR A 180 -2.53 26.18 -2.19
C THR A 180 -3.01 27.31 -3.10
N ARG A 181 -3.78 26.95 -4.13
CA ARG A 181 -4.42 27.91 -5.04
C ARG A 181 -5.94 27.92 -4.88
N GLY A 182 -6.52 29.06 -4.52
CA GLY A 182 -7.96 29.14 -4.22
C GLY A 182 -8.23 28.89 -2.75
N ARG A 183 -9.47 28.48 -2.42
CA ARG A 183 -9.96 28.49 -1.04
C ARG A 183 -9.79 27.17 -0.30
N PHE A 184 -9.98 26.05 -0.99
CA PHE A 184 -10.08 24.73 -0.36
C PHE A 184 -8.97 23.79 -0.83
N LEU A 185 -8.55 22.93 0.09
CA LEU A 185 -7.65 21.81 -0.14
C LEU A 185 -8.41 20.51 0.14
N LEU A 186 -8.27 19.51 -0.73
CA LEU A 186 -8.81 18.16 -0.50
C LEU A 186 -7.70 17.27 0.04
N LEU A 187 -7.90 16.69 1.23
CA LEU A 187 -6.99 15.72 1.83
C LEU A 187 -7.64 14.34 1.85
N ILE A 188 -7.18 13.44 0.99
CA ILE A 188 -7.62 12.06 0.90
C ILE A 188 -6.81 11.23 1.91
N LEU A 189 -7.53 10.55 2.81
CA LEU A 189 -6.96 9.73 3.88
C LEU A 189 -7.25 8.25 3.61
N GLY A 190 -6.23 7.41 3.81
CA GLY A 190 -6.31 5.96 3.69
C GLY A 190 -7.33 5.27 4.60
N ASP A 191 -7.51 3.97 4.37
CA ASP A 191 -8.56 3.13 4.97
C ASP A 191 -8.34 2.74 6.44
N HIS A 192 -7.40 3.36 7.14
CA HIS A 192 -7.16 3.07 8.55
C HIS A 192 -8.08 3.96 9.39
N GLY A 193 -9.08 3.36 10.03
CA GLY A 193 -10.14 4.04 10.82
C GLY A 193 -9.66 4.89 12.01
N SER A 194 -8.35 5.09 12.14
CA SER A 194 -7.63 5.95 13.07
C SER A 194 -7.52 7.43 12.65
N HIS A 195 -7.77 7.76 11.38
CA HIS A 195 -7.43 9.09 10.87
C HIS A 195 -8.47 10.18 11.17
N LEU A 196 -9.71 9.83 11.51
CA LEU A 196 -10.78 10.80 11.77
C LEU A 196 -11.06 10.92 13.27
N THR A 197 -10.20 11.65 13.96
CA THR A 197 -10.53 12.14 15.30
C THR A 197 -11.30 13.47 15.18
N PRO A 198 -12.23 13.79 16.09
CA PRO A 198 -12.90 15.11 16.10
C PRO A 198 -11.91 16.28 16.12
N ARG A 199 -10.74 16.06 16.74
CA ARG A 199 -9.68 17.06 16.77
C ARG A 199 -9.01 17.26 15.40
N LEU A 200 -8.84 16.21 14.61
CA LEU A 200 -8.31 16.32 13.26
C LEU A 200 -9.30 17.06 12.36
N ASP A 201 -10.58 16.71 12.44
CA ASP A 201 -11.65 17.39 11.70
C ASP A 201 -11.71 18.89 12.02
N GLN A 202 -11.61 19.25 13.30
CA GLN A 202 -11.52 20.65 13.72
C GLN A 202 -10.32 21.38 13.08
N ILE A 203 -9.13 20.78 13.10
CA ILE A 203 -7.93 21.39 12.49
C ILE A 203 -8.12 21.55 10.99
N CYS A 204 -8.71 20.56 10.31
CA CYS A 204 -9.01 20.64 8.89
C CYS A 204 -9.97 21.82 8.59
N ALA A 205 -11.08 21.93 9.33
CA ALA A 205 -12.05 22.99 9.17
C ALA A 205 -11.43 24.39 9.40
N GLU A 206 -10.59 24.54 10.43
CA GLU A 206 -9.88 25.80 10.74
C GLU A 206 -8.91 26.24 9.63
N ASN A 207 -8.47 25.31 8.77
CA ASN A 207 -7.50 25.56 7.70
C ASN A 207 -8.07 25.41 6.29
N ASN A 208 -9.41 25.37 6.13
CA ASN A 208 -10.09 25.14 4.84
C ASN A 208 -9.65 23.85 4.13
N ILE A 209 -9.34 22.81 4.89
CA ILE A 209 -9.04 21.47 4.39
C ILE A 209 -10.31 20.65 4.49
N ILE A 210 -10.66 19.97 3.39
CA ILE A 210 -11.76 19.02 3.31
C ILE A 210 -11.13 17.62 3.45
N PRO A 211 -11.30 16.92 4.59
CA PRO A 211 -10.84 15.55 4.73
C PRO A 211 -11.82 14.61 4.01
N LEU A 212 -11.30 13.74 3.17
CA LEU A 212 -12.06 12.69 2.49
C LEU A 212 -11.45 11.33 2.85
N CYS A 213 -12.22 10.45 3.48
CA CYS A 213 -11.75 9.13 3.84
C CYS A 213 -12.18 8.09 2.81
N MET A 214 -11.22 7.27 2.40
CA MET A 214 -11.51 6.16 1.52
C MET A 214 -12.30 5.06 2.27
N PRO A 215 -13.19 4.32 1.58
CA PRO A 215 -13.89 3.18 2.16
C PRO A 215 -12.94 2.18 2.83
N LEU A 216 -13.42 1.48 3.84
CA LEU A 216 -12.61 0.51 4.58
C LEU A 216 -12.02 -0.54 3.63
N HIS A 217 -10.76 -0.92 3.82
CA HIS A 217 -10.04 -1.90 3.00
C HIS A 217 -9.91 -1.55 1.51
N SER A 218 -10.07 -0.28 1.12
CA SER A 218 -9.94 0.19 -0.26
C SER A 218 -8.56 0.75 -0.62
N SER A 219 -7.53 0.56 0.21
CA SER A 219 -6.13 0.98 -0.06
C SER A 219 -5.54 0.55 -1.42
N PHE A 220 -6.13 -0.43 -2.11
CA PHE A 220 -5.73 -0.80 -3.48
C PHE A 220 -6.30 0.13 -4.56
N ILE A 221 -7.24 1.00 -4.19
CA ILE A 221 -7.85 2.03 -5.02
C ILE A 221 -7.05 3.30 -4.76
N THR A 222 -5.96 3.48 -5.51
CA THR A 222 -5.19 4.72 -5.42
C THR A 222 -5.82 5.74 -6.37
N ILE A 223 -6.15 6.93 -5.83
CA ILE A 223 -6.48 8.10 -6.63
C ILE A 223 -5.12 8.72 -7.01
N THR A 224 -4.60 8.33 -8.19
CA THR A 224 -3.42 8.95 -8.82
C THR A 224 -3.86 9.88 -9.94
#